data_AF-A0A2H0IPI4-F1
#
_entry.id   AF-A0A2H0IPI4-F1
#
_cell.length_a   1.000
_cell.length_b   1.000
_cell.length_c   1.000
_cell.angle_alpha   90.00
_cell.angle_beta   90.00
_cell.angle_gamma   90.00
#
_symmetry.space_group_name_H-M   'P 1'
#
loop_
_entity.id
_entity.type
_entity.pdbx_description
1 polymer ?
#
loop_
_entity_poly.entity_id
_entity_poly.type
_entity_poly.pdbx_seq_one_letter_code
_entity_poly.pdbx_strand_id
1 'polypeptide(L)'
;MALFSIITGLLVLVGSVILSKFQRIRESIILRTLGGSRKQILTINSLEYFILGSLASLSGIILALAGSWALAFYTFETPFVPNLLPMILIYAAITGLTVLIGLLNSRGILSKSPLEVLRSEIQ
;
A
#
# COMPACT_ATOMS: atom_id res chain seq x y z
N MET A 1 19.67 -13.51 2.08
CA MET A 1 19.09 -12.45 2.93
C MET A 1 18.10 -11.54 2.18
N ALA A 2 18.46 -11.00 1.01
CA ALA A 2 17.57 -10.07 0.27
C ALA A 2 16.15 -10.60 0.00
N LEU A 3 16.00 -11.84 -0.49
CA LEU A 3 14.68 -12.46 -0.73
C LEU A 3 13.82 -12.54 0.53
N PHE A 4 14.41 -12.90 1.67
CA PHE A 4 13.70 -12.97 2.94
C PHE A 4 13.21 -11.59 3.38
N SER A 5 14.05 -10.56 3.29
CA SER A 5 13.67 -9.17 3.62
C SER A 5 12.58 -8.61 2.69
N ILE A 6 12.59 -8.97 1.41
CA ILE A 6 11.55 -8.57 0.46
C ILE A 6 10.22 -9.22 0.83
N ILE A 7 10.23 -10.52 1.14
CA ILE A 7 9.02 -11.26 1.54
C ILE A 7 8.44 -10.71 2.84
N THR A 8 9.28 -10.45 3.85
CA THR A 8 8.80 -9.89 5.13
C THR A 8 8.24 -8.48 4.95
N GLY A 9 8.89 -7.63 4.14
CA GLY A 9 8.35 -6.31 3.79
C GLY A 9 6.98 -6.39 3.12
N LEU A 10 6.79 -7.35 2.20
CA LEU A 10 5.50 -7.59 1.54
C LEU A 10 4.43 -8.04 2.55
N LEU A 11 4.78 -8.94 3.48
CA LEU A 11 3.85 -9.40 4.51
C LEU A 11 3.43 -8.27 5.46
N VAL A 12 4.36 -7.40 5.87
CA VAL A 12 4.07 -6.22 6.70
C VAL A 12 3.14 -5.25 5.96
N LEU A 13 3.39 -4.99 4.68
CA LEU A 13 2.52 -4.16 3.85
C LEU A 13 1.09 -4.72 3.81
N VAL A 14 0.96 -6.02 3.52
CA VAL A 14 -0.34 -6.71 3.49
C VAL A 14 -1.04 -6.65 4.84
N GLY A 15 -0.31 -6.91 5.93
CA GLY A 15 -0.86 -6.86 7.30
C GLY A 15 -1.37 -5.47 7.69
N SER A 16 -0.61 -4.41 7.36
CA SER A 16 -1.01 -3.03 7.62
C SER A 16 -2.30 -2.65 6.88
N VAL A 17 -2.40 -3.05 5.60
CA VAL A 17 -3.61 -2.83 4.79
C VAL A 17 -4.82 -3.58 5.36
N ILE A 18 -4.63 -4.79 5.90
CA ILE A 18 -5.70 -5.58 6.53
C ILE A 18 -6.17 -4.95 7.86
N LEU A 19 -5.30 -4.26 8.60
CA LEU A 19 -5.66 -3.67 9.89
C LEU A 19 -6.52 -2.40 9.76
N SER A 20 -6.29 -1.57 8.72
CA SER A 20 -7.10 -0.38 8.41
C SER A 20 -8.54 -0.70 7.94
N LYS A 21 -8.87 -1.99 7.80
CA LYS A 21 -10.09 -2.53 7.19
C LYS A 21 -11.35 -2.40 8.07
N PHE A 22 -11.20 -2.36 9.39
CA PHE A 22 -12.34 -2.38 10.33
C PHE A 22 -13.04 -1.01 10.47
N GLN A 23 -12.31 0.11 10.32
CA GLN A 23 -12.90 1.45 10.47
C GLN A 23 -13.81 1.84 9.29
N ARG A 24 -13.50 1.40 8.06
CA ARG A 24 -14.27 1.78 6.85
C ARG A 24 -15.61 1.08 6.68
N ILE A 25 -15.82 -0.06 7.33
CA ILE A 25 -17.09 -0.79 7.25
C ILE A 25 -18.21 0.03 7.92
N ARG A 26 -17.94 0.72 9.04
CA ARG A 26 -18.91 1.63 9.69
C ARG A 26 -19.23 2.85 8.82
N GLU A 27 -18.23 3.49 8.24
CA GLU A 27 -18.43 4.67 7.37
C GLU A 27 -19.22 4.33 6.10
N SER A 28 -18.97 3.17 5.49
CA SER A 28 -19.70 2.73 4.29
C SER A 28 -21.19 2.47 4.56
N ILE A 29 -21.58 2.11 5.77
CA ILE A 29 -22.98 1.91 6.14
C ILE A 29 -23.67 3.27 6.31
N ILE A 30 -23.01 4.24 6.96
CA ILE A 30 -23.51 5.62 7.13
C ILE A 30 -23.66 6.32 5.77
N LEU A 31 -22.68 6.19 4.88
CA LEU A 31 -22.73 6.77 3.52
C LEU A 31 -23.83 6.12 2.67
N ARG A 32 -24.09 4.81 2.80
CA ARG A 32 -25.20 4.16 2.08
C ARG A 32 -26.57 4.56 2.61
N THR A 33 -26.71 4.83 3.91
CA THR A 33 -27.94 5.43 4.46
C THR A 33 -28.18 6.86 3.99
N LEU A 34 -27.13 7.57 3.56
CA LEU A 34 -27.19 8.92 2.99
C LEU A 34 -27.22 8.95 1.44
N GLY A 35 -27.25 7.79 0.75
CA GLY A 35 -27.35 7.71 -0.71
C GLY A 35 -26.02 7.63 -1.48
N GLY A 36 -24.90 7.41 -0.81
CA GLY A 36 -23.56 7.31 -1.43
C GLY A 36 -23.40 6.10 -2.36
N SER A 37 -22.84 6.32 -3.56
CA SER A 37 -22.69 5.28 -4.57
C SER A 37 -21.45 4.39 -4.33
N ARG A 38 -21.53 3.12 -4.72
CA ARG A 38 -20.42 2.14 -4.65
C ARG A 38 -19.16 2.61 -5.40
N LYS A 39 -19.31 3.49 -6.40
CA LYS A 39 -18.19 4.06 -7.18
C LYS A 39 -17.39 5.07 -6.35
N GLN A 40 -18.05 5.91 -5.54
CA GLN A 40 -17.35 6.90 -4.70
C GLN A 40 -16.44 6.24 -3.67
N ILE A 41 -16.91 5.15 -3.04
CA ILE A 41 -16.13 4.40 -2.03
C ILE A 41 -14.89 3.77 -2.67
N LEU A 42 -15.02 3.21 -3.87
CA LEU A 42 -13.87 2.65 -4.60
C LEU A 42 -12.87 3.72 -5.01
N THR A 43 -13.33 4.90 -5.44
CA THR A 43 -12.44 6.02 -5.79
C THR A 43 -11.68 6.53 -4.57
N ILE A 44 -12.35 6.74 -3.44
CA ILE A 44 -11.71 7.20 -2.20
C ILE A 44 -10.67 6.19 -1.72
N ASN A 45 -11.03 4.90 -1.67
CA ASN A 45 -10.08 3.83 -1.31
C ASN A 45 -8.87 3.80 -2.26
N SER A 46 -9.10 3.91 -3.57
CA SER A 46 -8.01 3.90 -4.56
C SER A 46 -7.04 5.05 -4.31
N LEU A 47 -7.56 6.23 -4.01
CA LEU A 47 -6.77 7.45 -3.79
C LEU A 47 -5.96 7.34 -2.50
N GLU A 48 -6.54 6.80 -1.45
CA GLU A 48 -5.82 6.59 -0.19
C GLU A 48 -4.71 5.54 -0.32
N TYR A 49 -4.98 4.40 -0.96
CA TYR A 49 -3.93 3.40 -1.21
C TYR A 49 -2.87 3.90 -2.19
N PHE A 50 -3.22 4.80 -3.12
CA PHE A 50 -2.25 5.47 -3.97
C PHE A 50 -1.33 6.38 -3.16
N ILE A 51 -1.87 7.17 -2.23
CA ILE A 51 -1.09 8.02 -1.33
C ILE A 51 -0.18 7.17 -0.43
N LEU A 52 -0.70 6.08 0.14
CA LEU A 52 0.11 5.18 0.97
C LEU A 52 1.23 4.50 0.16
N GLY A 53 0.92 4.01 -1.04
CA GLY A 53 1.89 3.39 -1.94
C GLY A 53 2.97 4.36 -2.43
N SER A 54 2.59 5.61 -2.72
CA SER A 54 3.54 6.64 -3.15
C SER A 54 4.48 7.05 -2.02
N LEU A 55 3.97 7.23 -0.79
CA LEU A 55 4.80 7.52 0.38
C LEU A 55 5.77 6.37 0.70
N ALA A 56 5.30 5.12 0.65
CA ALA A 56 6.14 3.95 0.89
C ALA A 56 7.25 3.79 -0.17
N SER A 57 6.91 3.95 -1.45
CA SER A 57 7.88 3.83 -2.54
C SER A 57 8.89 4.98 -2.55
N LEU A 58 8.45 6.23 -2.34
CA LEU A 58 9.35 7.38 -2.26
C LEU A 58 10.31 7.27 -1.08
N SER A 59 9.83 6.90 0.10
CA SER A 59 10.69 6.71 1.28
C SER A 59 11.72 5.60 1.05
N GLY A 60 11.32 4.46 0.48
CA GLY A 60 12.24 3.37 0.13
C GLY A 60 13.29 3.78 -0.90
N ILE A 61 12.88 4.52 -1.93
CA ILE A 61 13.79 5.03 -2.97
C ILE A 61 14.80 6.03 -2.37
N ILE A 62 14.35 6.96 -1.52
CA ILE A 62 15.23 7.93 -0.85
C ILE A 62 16.27 7.21 0.02
N LEU A 63 15.84 6.20 0.80
CA LEU A 63 16.75 5.41 1.62
C LEU A 63 17.76 4.63 0.78
N ALA A 64 17.33 4.04 -0.34
CA ALA A 64 18.20 3.31 -1.25
C ALA A 64 19.24 4.23 -1.93
N LEU A 65 18.82 5.43 -2.35
CA LEU A 65 19.70 6.45 -2.90
C LEU A 65 20.71 6.94 -1.86
N ALA A 66 20.26 7.26 -0.65
CA ALA A 66 21.13 7.69 0.44
C ALA A 66 22.16 6.62 0.80
N GLY A 67 21.74 5.35 0.89
CA GLY A 67 22.64 4.23 1.13
C GLY A 67 23.64 4.02 0.01
N SER A 68 23.20 4.10 -1.24
CA SER A 68 24.06 3.92 -2.42
C SER A 68 25.04 5.08 -2.59
N TRP A 69 24.61 6.32 -2.29
CA TRP A 69 25.47 7.50 -2.25
C TRP A 69 26.53 7.39 -1.16
N ALA A 70 26.13 6.99 0.06
CA ALA A 70 27.08 6.77 1.16
C ALA A 70 28.12 5.70 0.79
N LEU A 71 27.71 4.57 0.20
CA LEU A 71 28.64 3.54 -0.26
C LEU A 71 29.58 4.05 -1.36
N ALA A 72 29.04 4.76 -2.35
CA ALA A 72 29.83 5.31 -3.45
C ALA A 72 30.90 6.30 -2.96
N PHE A 73 30.54 7.15 -1.99
CA PHE A 73 31.44 8.16 -1.44
C PHE A 73 32.47 7.57 -0.46
N TYR A 74 32.05 6.75 0.49
CA TYR A 74 32.91 6.26 1.57
C TYR A 74 33.71 5.00 1.22
N THR A 75 33.21 4.15 0.33
CA THR A 75 33.84 2.85 0.02
C THR A 75 34.49 2.82 -1.34
N PHE A 76 33.84 3.42 -2.35
CA PHE A 76 34.24 3.19 -3.75
C PHE A 76 34.88 4.41 -4.42
N GLU A 77 34.91 5.60 -3.80
CA GLU A 77 35.44 6.87 -4.36
C GLU A 77 34.98 7.14 -5.82
N THR A 78 33.77 6.70 -6.19
CA THR A 78 33.26 6.75 -7.56
C THR A 78 32.15 7.78 -7.72
N PRO A 79 31.99 8.39 -8.91
CA PRO A 79 30.88 9.30 -9.17
C PRO A 79 29.55 8.53 -9.14
N PHE A 80 28.70 8.86 -8.16
CA PHE A 80 27.37 8.29 -8.03
C PHE A 80 26.43 8.92 -9.08
N VAL A 81 26.03 8.14 -10.09
CA VAL A 81 25.06 8.56 -11.11
C VAL A 81 23.77 7.76 -10.94
N PRO A 82 22.73 8.33 -10.30
CA PRO A 82 21.46 7.63 -10.13
C PRO A 82 20.75 7.47 -11.48
N ASN A 83 20.36 6.25 -11.81
CA ASN A 83 19.57 5.98 -13.01
C ASN A 83 18.08 6.19 -12.72
N LEU A 84 17.46 7.12 -13.44
CA LEU A 84 16.05 7.49 -13.27
C LEU A 84 15.09 6.39 -13.74
N LEU A 85 15.50 5.56 -14.70
CA LEU A 85 14.61 4.57 -15.32
C LEU A 85 14.21 3.45 -14.33
N PRO A 86 15.15 2.79 -13.61
CA PRO A 86 14.81 1.84 -12.53
C PRO A 86 14.00 2.49 -11.41
N MET A 87 14.28 3.76 -11.08
CA MET A 87 13.64 4.49 -9.99
C MET A 87 12.14 4.71 -10.28
N ILE A 88 11.81 5.14 -11.49
CA ILE A 88 10.41 5.29 -11.95
C ILE A 88 9.72 3.93 -12.01
N LEU A 89 10.42 2.90 -12.50
CA LEU A 89 9.86 1.56 -12.65
C LEU A 89 9.53 0.94 -11.28
N ILE A 90 10.41 1.09 -10.29
CA ILE A 90 10.18 0.65 -8.91
C ILE A 90 9.05 1.45 -8.25
N TYR A 91 9.03 2.77 -8.43
CA TYR A 91 7.95 3.63 -7.91
C TYR A 91 6.58 3.19 -8.43
N ALA A 92 6.47 3.01 -9.76
CA ALA A 92 5.24 2.59 -10.41
C ALA A 92 4.85 1.15 -10.00
N ALA A 93 5.82 0.25 -9.90
CA ALA A 93 5.58 -1.14 -9.48
C ALA A 93 5.06 -1.23 -8.05
N ILE A 94 5.72 -0.60 -7.08
CA ILE A 94 5.34 -0.65 -5.65
C ILE A 94 4.01 0.07 -5.42
N THR A 95 3.85 1.27 -5.98
CA THR A 95 2.59 2.03 -5.84
C THR A 95 1.45 1.28 -6.50
N GLY A 96 1.64 0.78 -7.72
CA GLY A 96 0.66 -0.02 -8.45
C GLY A 96 0.29 -1.29 -7.69
N LEU A 97 1.26 -2.02 -7.13
CA LEU A 97 1.02 -3.21 -6.33
C LEU A 97 0.24 -2.89 -5.05
N THR A 98 0.57 -1.80 -4.37
CA THR A 98 -0.13 -1.35 -3.15
C THR A 98 -1.59 -1.02 -3.45
N VAL A 99 -1.84 -0.26 -4.54
CA VAL A 99 -3.19 0.05 -5.00
C VAL A 99 -3.94 -1.22 -5.41
N LEU A 100 -3.29 -2.14 -6.13
CA LEU A 100 -3.91 -3.40 -6.56
C LEU A 100 -4.29 -4.26 -5.36
N ILE A 101 -3.41 -4.41 -4.37
CA ILE A 101 -3.67 -5.14 -3.13
C ILE A 101 -4.79 -4.48 -2.32
N GLY A 102 -4.78 -3.15 -2.20
CA GLY A 102 -5.83 -2.38 -1.53
C GLY A 102 -7.19 -2.54 -2.22
N LEU A 103 -7.21 -2.52 -3.55
CA LEU A 103 -8.42 -2.74 -4.36
C LEU A 103 -8.94 -4.17 -4.29
N LEU A 104 -8.06 -5.17 -4.39
CA LEU A 104 -8.43 -6.59 -4.28
C LEU A 104 -8.98 -6.90 -2.88
N ASN A 105 -8.36 -6.36 -1.83
CA ASN A 105 -8.89 -6.43 -0.47
C ASN A 105 -10.25 -5.73 -0.37
N SER A 106 -10.41 -4.54 -0.96
CA SER A 106 -11.68 -3.81 -0.98
C SER A 106 -12.79 -4.56 -1.74
N ARG A 107 -12.47 -5.28 -2.82
CA ARG A 107 -13.42 -6.12 -3.57
C ARG A 107 -13.87 -7.34 -2.76
N GLY A 108 -12.96 -8.01 -2.05
CA GLY A 108 -13.29 -9.14 -1.17
C GLY A 108 -14.21 -8.77 -0.01
N ILE A 109 -14.23 -7.50 0.40
CA ILE A 109 -15.13 -6.97 1.43
C ILE A 109 -16.54 -6.74 0.87
N LEU A 110 -16.66 -6.23 -0.35
CA LEU A 110 -17.96 -6.00 -0.98
C LEU A 110 -18.71 -7.30 -1.34
N SER A 111 -18.02 -8.45 -1.37
CA SER A 111 -18.62 -9.77 -1.57
C SER A 111 -19.06 -10.47 -0.28
N LYS A 112 -18.66 -10.00 0.90
CA LYS A 112 -19.11 -10.57 2.17
C LYS A 112 -20.15 -9.69 2.83
N SER A 113 -21.28 -10.31 3.14
CA SER A 113 -22.41 -9.68 3.82
C SER A 113 -21.95 -9.06 5.15
N PRO A 114 -22.27 -7.78 5.42
CA PRO A 114 -21.97 -7.09 6.68
C PRO A 114 -22.45 -7.83 7.94
N LEU A 115 -23.44 -8.72 7.80
CA LEU A 115 -23.97 -9.55 8.89
C LEU A 115 -23.01 -10.64 9.37
N GLU A 116 -22.04 -11.05 8.55
CA GLU A 116 -21.09 -12.11 8.89
C GLU A 116 -19.97 -11.59 9.81
N VAL A 117 -19.58 -10.32 9.65
CA VAL A 117 -18.56 -9.64 10.47
C VAL A 117 -19.11 -9.24 11.84
N LEU A 118 -20.40 -8.88 11.94
CA LEU A 118 -21.06 -8.60 13.22
C LEU A 118 -21.25 -9.87 14.06
N ARG A 119 -21.34 -11.05 13.41
CA ARG A 119 -21.55 -12.33 14.10
C ARG A 119 -20.24 -12.93 14.65
N SER A 120 -19.09 -12.56 14.09
CA SER A 120 -17.77 -12.97 14.59
C SER A 120 -17.26 -12.15 15.76
N GLU A 121 -17.90 -11.02 16.10
CA GLU A 121 -17.55 -10.21 17.27
C GLU A 121 -18.30 -10.66 18.54
N ILE A 122 -19.27 -11.56 18.39
CA ILE A 122 -20.08 -12.13 19.50
C ILE A 122 -19.62 -13.56 19.86
N GLN A 123 -18.66 -14.15 19.14
CA GLN A 123 -18.04 -15.44 19.47
C GLN A 123 -16.57 -15.29 19.87
#